data_AF-A0A1F5S1D1-F1
#
_entry.id   AF-A0A1F5S1D1-F1
#
_cell.length_a   1.000
_cell.length_b   1.000
_cell.length_c   1.000
_cell.angle_alpha   90.00
_cell.angle_beta   90.00
_cell.angle_gamma   90.00
#
_symmetry.space_group_name_H-M   'P 1'
#
loop_
_entity.id
_entity.type
_entity.pdbx_description
1 polymer ?
#
loop_
_entity_poly.entity_id
_entity_poly.type
_entity_poly.pdbx_seq_one_letter_code
_entity_poly.pdbx_strand_id
1 'polypeptide(L)'
;MTLWEYYIDMSPEINYLQYNIENCEMAFDKLKEINEKLRAAMDLDSPENPLGLGHYNRIIQDYLIIKVAGLFDKDTRTISFYNLFDNASEIEKIEKEDIIRYIEEKRPRFCAHYDRDYIKSDENKFPNTQKIVNSNLKEILKRLQIILDGLKNKLQITNHKKLCQKF
;
A
#
# COMPACT_ATOMS: atom_id res chain seq x y z
N MET A 1 -32.32 15.75 14.57
CA MET A 1 -31.04 15.53 13.89
C MET A 1 -29.96 15.47 14.96
N THR A 2 -29.56 14.27 15.38
CA THR A 2 -28.59 14.09 16.48
C THR A 2 -27.17 14.11 15.90
N LEU A 3 -26.19 14.56 16.69
CA LEU A 3 -24.76 14.59 16.34
C LEU A 3 -24.21 13.26 15.79
N TRP A 4 -24.91 12.14 15.97
CA TRP A 4 -24.59 10.83 15.41
C TRP A 4 -24.77 10.75 13.89
N GLU A 5 -25.68 11.52 13.30
CA GLU A 5 -25.84 11.63 11.84
C GLU A 5 -24.69 12.43 11.20
N TYR A 6 -23.88 13.14 12.00
CA TYR A 6 -22.72 13.92 11.55
C TYR A 6 -21.48 13.06 11.24
N TYR A 7 -21.46 11.80 11.71
CA TYR A 7 -20.33 10.87 11.55
C TYR A 7 -20.55 9.78 10.50
N ILE A 8 -21.74 9.70 9.90
CA ILE A 8 -22.10 8.70 8.88
C ILE A 8 -22.05 9.37 7.51
N ASP A 9 -20.88 9.85 7.06
CA ASP A 9 -20.71 10.21 5.64
C ASP A 9 -19.25 10.40 5.19
N MET A 10 -18.32 9.63 5.74
CA MET A 10 -17.06 9.39 5.02
C MET A 10 -17.25 8.11 4.21
N SER A 11 -17.02 8.20 2.91
CA SER A 11 -17.23 7.08 2.00
C SER A 11 -16.47 5.84 2.54
N PRO A 12 -17.11 4.65 2.62
CA PRO A 12 -16.45 3.42 3.05
C PRO A 12 -15.11 3.16 2.33
N GLU A 13 -15.01 3.62 1.09
CA GLU A 13 -13.83 3.57 0.24
C GLU A 13 -12.67 4.41 0.79
N ILE A 14 -12.93 5.62 1.29
CA ILE A 14 -11.89 6.47 1.90
C ILE A 14 -11.33 5.81 3.15
N ASN A 15 -12.21 5.30 4.03
CA ASN A 15 -11.77 4.63 5.25
C ASN A 15 -10.98 3.36 4.94
N TYR A 16 -11.39 2.62 3.91
CA TYR A 16 -10.67 1.45 3.43
C TYR A 16 -9.28 1.79 2.90
N LEU A 17 -9.14 2.84 2.09
CA LEU A 17 -7.82 3.26 1.58
C LEU A 17 -6.92 3.75 2.72
N GLN A 18 -7.45 4.54 3.65
CA GLN A 18 -6.70 5.01 4.82
C GLN A 18 -6.16 3.83 5.61
N TYR A 19 -7.01 2.84 5.92
CA TYR A 19 -6.60 1.62 6.62
C TYR A 19 -5.51 0.85 5.86
N ASN A 20 -5.60 0.72 4.53
CA ASN A 20 -4.56 0.02 3.78
C ASN A 20 -3.23 0.79 3.77
N ILE A 21 -3.26 2.13 3.67
CA ILE A 21 -2.05 2.96 3.72
C ILE A 21 -1.36 2.80 5.08
N GLU A 22 -2.10 2.97 6.18
CA GLU A 22 -1.57 2.82 7.54
C GLU A 22 -0.95 1.44 7.76
N ASN A 23 -1.61 0.37 7.32
CA ASN A 23 -1.03 -0.97 7.43
C ASN A 23 0.19 -1.17 6.53
N CYS A 24 0.23 -0.56 5.34
CA CYS A 24 1.41 -0.62 4.49
C CYS A 24 2.59 0.11 5.14
N GLU A 25 2.36 1.25 5.79
CA GLU A 25 3.41 1.95 6.54
C GLU A 25 3.95 1.10 7.69
N MET A 26 3.06 0.50 8.49
CA MET A 26 3.43 -0.39 9.58
C MET A 26 4.18 -1.63 9.08
N ALA A 27 3.69 -2.25 8.01
CA ALA A 27 4.33 -3.41 7.39
C ALA A 27 5.70 -3.06 6.82
N PHE A 28 5.87 -1.88 6.24
CA PHE A 28 7.16 -1.40 5.76
C PHE A 28 8.18 -1.24 6.89
N ASP A 29 7.79 -0.60 7.98
CA ASP A 29 8.65 -0.47 9.17
C ASP A 29 9.00 -1.85 9.75
N LYS A 30 8.02 -2.75 9.81
CA LYS A 30 8.27 -4.12 10.28
C LYS A 30 9.19 -4.90 9.34
N LEU A 31 9.10 -4.69 8.03
CA LEU A 31 10.00 -5.30 7.06
C LEU A 31 11.44 -4.84 7.29
N LYS A 32 11.65 -3.55 7.55
CA LYS A 32 12.98 -3.00 7.89
C LYS A 32 13.54 -3.66 9.14
N GLU A 33 12.77 -3.66 10.23
CA GLU A 33 13.16 -4.26 11.51
C GLU A 33 13.53 -5.74 11.35
N ILE A 34 12.69 -6.52 10.66
CA ILE A 34 12.92 -7.96 10.46
C ILE A 34 14.09 -8.21 9.49
N ASN A 35 14.29 -7.36 8.48
CA ASN A 35 15.42 -7.48 7.57
C ASN A 35 16.75 -7.22 8.27
N GLU A 36 16.82 -6.23 9.16
CA GLU A 36 17.99 -5.94 9.97
C GLU A 36 18.31 -7.10 10.92
N LYS A 37 17.30 -7.61 11.64
CA LYS A 37 17.43 -8.81 12.49
C LYS A 37 17.89 -10.03 11.72
N LEU A 38 17.27 -10.29 10.56
CA LEU A 38 17.67 -11.40 9.69
C LEU A 38 19.13 -11.28 9.28
N ARG A 39 19.61 -10.09 8.90
CA ARG A 39 21.01 -9.89 8.51
C ARG A 39 21.96 -10.15 9.68
N ALA A 40 21.62 -9.71 10.89
CA ALA A 40 22.39 -10.02 12.10
C ALA A 40 22.33 -11.51 12.48
N ALA A 41 21.20 -12.18 12.24
CA ALA A 41 21.02 -13.62 12.49
C ALA A 41 21.78 -14.52 11.52
N MET A 42 22.31 -13.96 10.42
CA MET A 42 23.19 -14.69 9.51
C MET A 42 24.64 -14.77 10.01
N ASP A 43 25.00 -14.02 11.06
CA ASP A 43 26.30 -14.16 11.72
C ASP A 43 26.35 -15.46 12.52
N LEU A 44 27.49 -16.16 12.45
CA LEU A 44 27.67 -17.52 13.01
C LEU A 44 27.42 -17.60 14.53
N ASP A 45 27.61 -16.51 15.25
CA ASP A 45 27.48 -16.43 16.70
C ASP A 45 26.09 -15.93 17.15
N SER A 46 25.17 -15.69 16.22
CA SER A 46 23.85 -15.16 16.57
C SER A 46 22.97 -16.22 17.24
N PRO A 47 22.32 -15.91 18.37
CA PRO A 47 21.37 -16.81 19.02
C PRO A 47 19.99 -16.82 18.34
N GLU A 48 19.76 -15.94 17.36
CA GLU A 48 18.46 -15.83 16.68
C GLU A 48 18.26 -16.94 15.64
N ASN A 49 17.00 -17.30 15.35
CA ASN A 49 16.67 -18.31 14.33
C ASN A 49 16.50 -17.65 12.95
N PRO A 50 17.50 -17.75 12.05
CA PRO A 50 17.44 -17.10 10.73
C PRO A 50 16.33 -17.65 9.84
N LEU A 51 15.91 -18.91 10.00
CA LEU A 51 14.83 -19.50 9.21
C LEU A 51 13.47 -18.86 9.56
N GLY A 52 13.21 -18.66 10.85
CA GLY A 52 11.99 -17.99 11.31
C GLY A 52 11.93 -16.56 10.80
N LEU A 53 13.02 -15.81 10.96
CA LEU A 53 13.14 -14.43 10.48
C LEU A 53 13.02 -14.33 8.95
N GLY A 54 13.61 -15.27 8.21
CA GLY A 54 13.50 -15.34 6.75
C GLY A 54 12.05 -15.56 6.30
N HIS A 55 11.30 -16.43 7.00
CA HIS A 55 9.88 -16.63 6.72
C HIS A 55 9.08 -15.34 6.97
N TYR A 56 9.24 -14.71 8.14
CA TYR A 56 8.53 -13.46 8.45
C TYR A 56 8.87 -12.35 7.47
N ASN A 57 10.15 -12.21 7.09
CA ASN A 57 10.60 -11.23 6.12
C ASN A 57 9.83 -11.37 4.79
N ARG A 58 9.73 -12.61 4.29
CA ARG A 58 9.01 -12.92 3.06
C ARG A 58 7.51 -12.65 3.18
N ILE A 59 6.85 -13.04 4.27
CA ILE A 59 5.42 -12.79 4.46
C ILE A 59 5.12 -11.28 4.39
N ILE A 60 5.90 -10.48 5.10
CA ILE A 60 5.68 -9.03 5.15
C ILE A 60 5.95 -8.39 3.77
N GLN A 61 7.00 -8.85 3.09
CA GLN A 61 7.29 -8.43 1.72
C GLN A 61 6.14 -8.75 0.75
N ASP A 62 5.66 -10.00 0.76
CA ASP A 62 4.57 -10.46 -0.11
C ASP A 62 3.29 -9.65 0.18
N TYR A 63 2.99 -9.39 1.46
CA TYR A 63 1.89 -8.52 1.89
C TYR A 63 2.01 -7.11 1.30
N LEU A 64 3.18 -6.47 1.42
CA LEU A 64 3.41 -5.13 0.89
C LEU A 64 3.20 -5.07 -0.61
N ILE A 65 3.69 -6.06 -1.36
CA ILE A 65 3.53 -6.10 -2.81
C ILE A 65 2.05 -6.17 -3.20
N ILE A 66 1.29 -7.06 -2.57
CA ILE A 66 -0.14 -7.22 -2.85
C ILE A 66 -0.90 -5.93 -2.50
N LYS A 67 -0.64 -5.38 -1.32
CA LYS A 67 -1.41 -4.25 -0.80
C LYS A 67 -1.09 -2.94 -1.49
N VAL A 68 0.19 -2.62 -1.68
CA VAL A 68 0.60 -1.39 -2.37
C VAL A 68 0.15 -1.43 -3.83
N ALA A 69 0.31 -2.54 -4.54
CA ALA A 69 -0.16 -2.64 -5.92
C ALA A 69 -1.70 -2.54 -6.02
N GLY A 70 -2.42 -2.98 -4.99
CA GLY A 70 -3.87 -2.80 -4.90
C GLY A 70 -4.32 -1.34 -4.78
N LEU A 71 -3.48 -0.44 -4.23
CA LEU A 71 -3.79 0.99 -4.15
C LEU A 71 -3.87 1.66 -5.53
N PHE A 72 -3.21 1.08 -6.54
CA PHE A 72 -3.14 1.58 -7.92
C PHE A 72 -3.92 0.71 -8.91
N ASP A 73 -4.75 -0.21 -8.43
CA ASP A 73 -5.52 -1.09 -9.31
C ASP A 73 -6.51 -0.29 -10.17
N LYS A 74 -6.58 -0.64 -11.46
CA LYS A 74 -7.46 0.01 -12.45
C LYS A 74 -8.72 -0.80 -12.71
N ASP A 75 -8.85 -1.98 -12.10
CA ASP A 75 -10.09 -2.75 -12.11
C ASP A 75 -11.17 -2.00 -11.32
N THR A 76 -12.26 -1.63 -11.99
CA THR A 76 -13.38 -0.85 -11.42
C THR A 76 -14.12 -1.56 -10.29
N ARG A 77 -13.87 -2.86 -10.07
CA ARG A 77 -14.45 -3.66 -8.97
C ARG A 77 -13.66 -3.54 -7.66
N THR A 78 -12.49 -2.90 -7.70
CA THR A 78 -11.60 -2.75 -6.55
C THR A 78 -11.68 -1.35 -5.98
N ILE A 79 -11.38 -1.20 -4.69
CA ILE A 79 -11.25 0.12 -4.08
C ILE A 79 -9.79 0.53 -4.19
N SER A 80 -9.50 1.52 -5.04
CA SER A 80 -8.17 2.04 -5.35
C SER A 80 -8.20 3.56 -5.51
N PHE A 81 -7.03 4.19 -5.59
CA PHE A 81 -6.95 5.62 -5.88
C PHE A 81 -7.48 5.97 -7.28
N TYR A 82 -7.32 5.09 -8.27
CA TYR A 82 -7.85 5.34 -9.62
C TYR A 82 -9.38 5.34 -9.67
N ASN A 83 -10.02 4.53 -8.82
CA ASN A 83 -11.48 4.47 -8.78
C ASN A 83 -12.11 5.54 -7.87
N LEU A 84 -11.31 6.19 -7.01
CA LEU A 84 -11.78 7.23 -6.10
C LEU A 84 -11.57 8.65 -6.63
N PHE A 85 -10.62 8.86 -7.55
CA PHE A 85 -10.27 10.17 -8.10
C PHE A 85 -10.54 10.26 -9.61
N ASP A 86 -11.53 11.06 -10.01
CA ASP A 86 -11.90 11.28 -11.43
C ASP A 86 -10.78 11.89 -12.29
N ASN A 87 -9.83 12.60 -11.68
CA ASN A 87 -8.67 13.20 -12.35
C ASN A 87 -7.39 12.86 -11.56
N ALA A 88 -6.81 11.71 -11.89
CA ALA A 88 -5.76 11.07 -11.11
C ALA A 88 -4.33 11.54 -11.46
N SER A 89 -4.13 12.76 -11.97
CA SER A 89 -2.81 13.22 -12.47
C SER A 89 -1.68 13.16 -11.44
N GLU A 90 -1.98 13.33 -10.15
CA GLU A 90 -1.01 13.17 -9.07
C GLU A 90 -0.74 11.69 -8.75
N ILE A 91 -1.77 10.86 -8.80
CA ILE A 91 -1.66 9.40 -8.62
C ILE A 91 -0.85 8.78 -9.75
N GLU A 92 -1.06 9.20 -11.00
CA GLU A 92 -0.25 8.80 -12.16
C GLU A 92 1.23 9.14 -12.01
N LYS A 93 1.55 10.26 -11.34
CA LYS A 93 2.95 10.62 -11.06
C LYS A 93 3.55 9.69 -10.01
N ILE A 94 2.79 9.35 -8.98
CA ILE A 94 3.22 8.42 -7.92
C ILE A 94 3.37 6.99 -8.49
N GLU A 95 2.44 6.52 -9.31
CA GLU A 95 2.49 5.20 -9.95
C GLU A 95 3.77 5.01 -10.78
N LYS A 96 4.27 6.10 -11.38
CA LYS A 96 5.50 6.08 -12.19
C LYS A 96 6.79 6.03 -11.37
N GLU A 97 6.72 6.14 -10.04
CA GLU A 97 7.91 6.03 -9.20
C GLU A 97 8.49 4.62 -9.23
N ASP A 98 9.82 4.53 -9.21
CA ASP A 98 10.57 3.29 -9.45
C ASP A 98 10.14 2.13 -8.56
N ILE A 99 9.87 2.42 -7.28
CA ILE A 99 9.46 1.38 -6.33
C ILE A 99 8.03 0.91 -6.58
N ILE A 100 7.13 1.79 -7.02
CA ILE A 100 5.74 1.42 -7.30
C ILE A 100 5.70 0.55 -8.55
N ARG A 101 6.39 0.95 -9.63
CA ARG A 101 6.55 0.12 -10.82
C ARG A 101 7.14 -1.25 -10.50
N TYR A 102 8.19 -1.28 -9.67
CA TYR A 102 8.77 -2.54 -9.23
C TYR A 102 7.77 -3.42 -8.46
N ILE A 103 6.96 -2.83 -7.57
CA ILE A 103 5.92 -3.56 -6.83
C ILE A 103 4.86 -4.11 -7.78
N GLU A 104 4.39 -3.31 -8.74
CA GLU A 104 3.42 -3.73 -9.74
C GLU A 104 3.97 -4.84 -10.64
N GLU A 105 5.24 -4.74 -11.03
CA GLU A 105 5.96 -5.81 -11.73
C GLU A 105 6.01 -7.08 -10.89
N LYS A 106 6.09 -7.03 -9.55
CA LYS A 106 6.12 -8.26 -8.74
C LYS A 106 4.74 -8.81 -8.37
N ARG A 107 3.67 -8.02 -8.50
CA ARG A 107 2.28 -8.41 -8.21
C ARG A 107 1.80 -9.67 -8.96
N PRO A 108 2.05 -9.85 -10.27
CA PRO A 108 1.65 -11.03 -11.04
C PRO A 108 1.88 -12.39 -10.38
N ARG A 109 2.95 -12.51 -9.59
CA ARG A 109 3.31 -13.73 -8.86
C ARG A 109 2.21 -14.23 -7.91
N PHE A 110 1.37 -13.32 -7.42
CA PHE A 110 0.31 -13.60 -6.45
C PHE A 110 -1.06 -13.81 -7.11
N CYS A 111 -1.14 -13.64 -8.43
CA CYS A 111 -2.37 -13.79 -9.20
C CYS A 111 -2.35 -15.15 -9.91
N ALA A 112 -3.33 -16.01 -9.60
CA ALA A 112 -3.42 -17.39 -10.09
C ALA A 112 -3.53 -17.54 -11.62
N HIS A 113 -3.76 -16.43 -12.35
CA HIS A 113 -3.98 -16.40 -13.80
C HIS A 113 -2.76 -15.92 -14.61
N TYR A 114 -1.63 -15.59 -13.98
CA TYR A 114 -0.44 -15.20 -14.74
C TYR A 114 0.27 -16.42 -15.34
N ASP A 115 0.69 -16.23 -16.59
CA ASP A 115 1.20 -17.26 -17.48
C ASP A 115 2.34 -18.05 -16.85
N ARG A 116 2.40 -19.37 -17.09
CA ARG A 116 3.49 -20.24 -16.58
C ARG A 116 4.87 -19.71 -16.96
N ASP A 117 4.94 -18.99 -18.07
CA ASP A 117 6.18 -18.42 -18.61
C ASP A 117 6.63 -17.15 -17.87
N TYR A 118 5.72 -16.44 -17.19
CA TYR A 118 6.05 -15.29 -16.35
C TYR A 118 6.93 -15.67 -15.15
N ILE A 119 6.73 -16.88 -14.61
CA ILE A 119 7.47 -17.42 -13.45
C ILE A 119 8.84 -18.00 -13.86
N LYS A 120 9.08 -18.25 -15.15
CA LYS A 120 10.29 -18.95 -15.64
C LYS A 120 11.52 -18.05 -15.80
N SER A 121 11.39 -16.72 -15.91
CA SER A 121 12.55 -15.83 -16.05
C SER A 121 13.23 -15.55 -14.70
N ASP A 122 14.57 -15.53 -14.68
CA ASP A 122 15.38 -15.30 -13.47
C ASP A 122 15.12 -13.93 -12.83
N GLU A 123 14.84 -12.92 -13.66
CA GLU A 123 14.55 -11.54 -13.25
C GLU A 123 13.19 -11.40 -12.51
N ASN A 124 12.31 -12.39 -12.64
CA ASN A 124 11.02 -12.47 -11.93
C ASN A 124 11.05 -13.41 -10.72
N LYS A 125 12.20 -14.00 -10.41
CA LYS A 125 12.35 -14.74 -9.16
C LYS A 125 12.30 -13.76 -7.99
N PHE A 126 11.68 -14.28 -6.92
CA PHE A 126 11.44 -13.69 -5.59
C PHE A 126 11.76 -12.20 -5.42
N PRO A 127 10.79 -11.38 -4.97
CA PRO A 127 11.04 -9.97 -4.75
C PRO A 127 12.26 -9.75 -3.83
N ASN A 128 13.09 -8.77 -4.18
CA ASN A 128 14.24 -8.35 -3.39
C ASN A 128 13.79 -7.45 -2.23
N THR A 129 13.96 -7.93 -1.00
CA THR A 129 13.60 -7.18 0.22
C THR A 129 14.37 -5.88 0.32
N GLN A 130 15.67 -5.89 0.01
CA GLN A 130 16.51 -4.71 0.15
C GLN A 130 16.09 -3.59 -0.80
N LYS A 131 15.60 -3.93 -1.99
CA LYS A 131 15.05 -2.94 -2.93
C LYS A 131 13.83 -2.22 -2.36
N ILE A 132 12.98 -2.93 -1.61
CA ILE A 132 11.84 -2.31 -0.90
C ILE A 132 12.36 -1.51 0.30
N VAL A 133 13.16 -2.10 1.18
CA VAL A 133 13.67 -1.44 2.40
C VAL A 133 14.44 -0.14 2.13
N ASN A 134 15.23 -0.11 1.04
CA ASN A 134 16.02 1.06 0.67
C ASN A 134 15.27 2.08 -0.20
N SER A 135 13.99 1.83 -0.50
CA SER A 135 13.18 2.72 -1.32
C SER A 135 12.57 3.88 -0.52
N ASN A 136 11.95 4.79 -1.25
CA ASN A 136 11.11 5.87 -0.73
C ASN A 136 9.64 5.46 -0.53
N LEU A 137 9.34 4.16 -0.39
CA LEU A 137 7.96 3.68 -0.31
C LEU A 137 7.17 4.32 0.85
N LYS A 138 7.80 4.54 2.01
CA LYS A 138 7.12 5.15 3.16
C LYS A 138 6.74 6.60 2.87
N GLU A 139 7.60 7.36 2.19
CA GLU A 139 7.32 8.72 1.78
C GLU A 139 6.18 8.77 0.75
N ILE A 140 6.12 7.79 -0.16
CA ILE A 140 5.01 7.64 -1.10
C ILE A 140 3.70 7.38 -0.37
N LEU A 141 3.69 6.44 0.58
CA LEU A 141 2.49 6.11 1.38
C LEU A 141 1.97 7.34 2.15
N LYS A 142 2.86 8.13 2.74
CA LYS A 142 2.50 9.40 3.39
C LYS A 142 1.91 10.42 2.42
N ARG A 143 2.46 10.51 1.20
CA ARG A 143 1.90 11.39 0.16
C ARG A 143 0.50 10.95 -0.26
N LEU A 144 0.26 9.65 -0.41
CA LEU A 144 -1.07 9.10 -0.65
C LEU A 144 -2.03 9.43 0.50
N GLN A 145 -1.57 9.35 1.75
CA GLN A 145 -2.36 9.73 2.92
C GLN A 145 -2.77 11.22 2.86
N ILE A 146 -1.83 12.12 2.53
CA ILE A 146 -2.10 13.56 2.39
C ILE A 146 -3.16 13.81 1.29
N ILE A 147 -3.06 13.13 0.16
CA ILE A 147 -4.03 13.25 -0.94
C ILE A 147 -5.42 12.80 -0.47
N LEU A 148 -5.48 11.66 0.23
CA LEU A 148 -6.72 11.10 0.77
C LEU A 148 -7.36 12.01 1.83
N ASP A 149 -6.56 12.57 2.73
CA ASP A 149 -7.01 13.54 3.74
C ASP A 149 -7.54 14.83 3.07
N GLY A 150 -6.90 15.27 1.99
CA GLY A 150 -7.37 16.39 1.17
C GLY A 150 -8.76 16.14 0.59
N LEU A 151 -9.04 14.92 0.11
CA LEU A 151 -10.37 14.53 -0.38
C LEU A 151 -11.40 14.50 0.76
N LYS A 152 -11.05 13.86 1.89
CA LYS A 152 -11.89 13.79 3.09
C LYS A 152 -12.32 15.17 3.59
N ASN A 153 -11.39 16.12 3.66
CA ASN A 153 -11.70 17.49 4.06
C ASN A 153 -12.64 18.20 3.07
N LYS A 154 -12.47 18.01 1.76
CA LYS A 154 -13.36 18.60 0.74
C LYS A 154 -14.79 18.08 0.85
N LEU A 155 -14.96 16.78 1.09
CA LEU A 155 -16.28 16.15 1.28
C LEU A 155 -16.98 16.68 2.53
N GLN A 156 -16.27 16.80 3.65
CA GLN A 156 -16.81 17.37 4.89
C GLN A 156 -17.32 18.81 4.69
N ILE A 157 -16.54 19.67 4.01
CA ILE A 157 -16.94 21.05 3.70
C ILE A 157 -18.19 21.07 2.81
N THR A 158 -18.26 20.17 1.82
CA THR A 158 -19.37 20.11 0.86
C THR A 158 -20.67 19.69 1.54
N ASN A 159 -20.61 18.67 2.40
CA ASN A 159 -21.75 18.21 3.18
C ASN A 159 -22.23 19.29 4.16
N HIS A 160 -21.31 20.01 4.80
CA HIS A 160 -21.65 21.14 5.66
C HIS A 160 -22.40 22.26 4.90
N LYS A 161 -21.90 22.66 3.72
CA LYS A 161 -22.58 23.69 2.89
C LYS A 161 -23.98 23.28 2.45
N LYS A 162 -24.17 22.02 2.03
CA LYS A 162 -25.49 21.50 1.64
C LYS A 162 -26.50 21.51 2.79
N LEU A 163 -26.03 21.25 4.02
CA LEU A 163 -26.87 21.33 5.22
C LEU A 163 -27.29 22.77 5.52
N CYS A 164 -26.36 23.73 5.48
CA CYS A 164 -26.66 25.13 5.73
C CYS A 164 -27.60 25.76 4.68
N GLN A 165 -27.70 25.21 3.47
CA GLN A 165 -28.65 25.67 2.44
C GLN A 165 -30.07 25.10 2.61
N LYS A 166 -30.25 24.10 3.48
CA LYS A 166 -31.56 23.51 3.78
C LYS A 166 -32.26 24.17 4.98
N PHE A 167 -31.61 25.12 5.64
CA PHE A 167 -32.12 25.92 6.76
C PHE A 167 -32.07 27.40 6.39
#